data_AF-A0A661ILZ5-F1
#
_entry.id   AF-A0A661ILZ5-F1
#
_cell.length_a   1.000
_cell.length_b   1.000
_cell.length_c   1.000
_cell.angle_alpha   90.00
_cell.angle_beta   90.00
_cell.angle_gamma   90.00
#
_symmetry.space_group_name_H-M   'P 1'
#
loop_
_entity.id
_entity.type
_entity.pdbx_description
1 polymer ?
#
loop_
_entity_poly.entity_id
_entity_poly.type
_entity_poly.pdbx_seq_one_letter_code
_entity_poly.pdbx_strand_id
1 'polypeptide(L)'
;MRWMKLSRIELTRVLNKATATHLQAIIGYSKKFISITKYPEPKKTKGDILNLLPKLLLDEEYKRDFYHKLCSTAESKELYHLLVWKQKSLSIEEVKNQFNIDLDNTKRAPYEYGVNRLNGVLELIYMTDNWNKKEIFINEKIRPILKLIHPIPDDFDLKAVEKLEETQYTYNNEEGVLNVIATLEDMVKTKLIVFGKTGEKPLAKSLNILKSTTVFNEFYSTKKMDAFSIDM
;
A
#
# COMPACT_ATOMS: atom_id res chain seq x y z
N MET A 1 -8.65 17.32 11.51
CA MET A 1 -7.82 16.30 10.83
C MET A 1 -8.58 15.76 9.64
N ARG A 2 -8.00 15.86 8.44
CA ARG A 2 -8.57 15.26 7.23
C ARG A 2 -8.00 13.85 7.07
N TRP A 3 -8.86 12.86 6.88
CA TRP A 3 -8.43 11.48 6.64
C TRP A 3 -8.58 11.10 5.19
N MET A 4 -7.73 10.18 4.72
CA MET A 4 -7.94 9.52 3.43
C MET A 4 -9.17 8.62 3.53
N LYS A 5 -10.08 8.76 2.57
CA LYS A 5 -11.29 7.95 2.45
C LYS A 5 -11.18 7.07 1.22
N LEU A 6 -11.37 5.78 1.40
CA LEU A 6 -11.41 4.79 0.34
C LEU A 6 -12.74 4.04 0.40
N SER A 7 -13.24 3.61 -0.75
CA SER A 7 -14.36 2.67 -0.80
C SER A 7 -13.97 1.34 -0.16
N ARG A 8 -14.96 0.53 0.21
CA ARG A 8 -14.72 -0.79 0.81
C ARG A 8 -13.92 -1.71 -0.12
N ILE A 9 -14.13 -1.60 -1.43
CA ILE A 9 -13.42 -2.36 -2.46
C ILE A 9 -11.94 -1.96 -2.49
N GLU A 10 -11.67 -0.66 -2.51
CA GLU A 10 -10.31 -0.12 -2.50
C GLU A 10 -9.55 -0.46 -1.21
N LEU A 11 -10.22 -0.37 -0.05
CA LEU A 11 -9.66 -0.80 1.24
C LEU A 11 -9.23 -2.26 1.17
N THR A 12 -10.12 -3.13 0.70
CA THR A 12 -9.84 -4.57 0.57
C THR A 12 -8.66 -4.81 -0.38
N ARG A 13 -8.58 -4.08 -1.49
CA ARG A 13 -7.46 -4.16 -2.44
C ARG A 13 -6.14 -3.73 -1.80
N VAL A 14 -6.13 -2.64 -1.04
CA VAL A 14 -4.93 -2.17 -0.32
C VAL A 14 -4.47 -3.20 0.71
N LEU A 15 -5.40 -3.72 1.52
CA LEU A 15 -5.10 -4.66 2.58
C LEU A 15 -4.61 -6.02 2.04
N ASN A 16 -5.14 -6.48 0.90
CA ASN A 16 -4.75 -7.76 0.31
C ASN A 16 -3.29 -7.81 -0.14
N LYS A 17 -2.69 -6.66 -0.48
CA LYS A 17 -1.27 -6.55 -0.84
C LYS A 17 -0.34 -6.88 0.33
N ALA A 18 -0.82 -6.81 1.57
CA ALA A 18 -0.06 -7.12 2.77
C ALA A 18 -0.14 -8.62 3.12
N THR A 19 0.92 -9.15 3.74
CA THR A 19 0.96 -10.53 4.24
C THR A 19 0.22 -10.63 5.57
N ALA A 20 -0.05 -11.86 6.02
CA ALA A 20 -0.65 -12.07 7.34
C ALA A 20 0.18 -11.41 8.45
N THR A 21 1.51 -11.54 8.41
CA THR A 21 2.44 -10.95 9.38
C THR A 21 2.38 -9.41 9.38
N HIS A 22 2.31 -8.79 8.20
CA HIS A 22 2.18 -7.34 8.10
C HIS A 22 0.88 -6.82 8.72
N LEU A 23 -0.23 -7.50 8.43
CA LEU A 23 -1.54 -7.14 8.99
C LEU A 23 -1.60 -7.41 10.50
N GLN A 24 -0.98 -8.49 10.96
CA GLN A 24 -0.83 -8.79 12.39
C GLN A 24 0.03 -7.77 13.12
N ALA A 25 1.03 -7.16 12.49
CA ALA A 25 1.78 -6.06 13.11
C ALA A 25 0.86 -4.86 13.43
N ILE A 26 -0.03 -4.50 12.49
CA ILE A 26 -1.00 -3.41 12.69
C ILE A 26 -2.04 -3.75 13.76
N ILE A 27 -2.62 -4.96 13.70
CA ILE A 27 -3.58 -5.42 14.71
C ILE A 27 -2.94 -5.61 16.09
N GLY A 28 -1.69 -6.08 16.12
CA GLY A 28 -0.91 -6.28 17.34
C GLY A 28 -0.65 -4.96 18.05
N TYR A 29 -0.19 -3.94 17.31
CA TYR A 29 -0.03 -2.58 17.84
C TYR A 29 -1.35 -2.03 18.39
N SER A 30 -2.44 -2.26 17.67
CA SER A 30 -3.76 -1.75 18.02
C SER A 30 -4.56 -2.62 18.99
N LYS A 31 -3.98 -3.69 19.53
CA LYS A 31 -4.71 -4.67 20.34
C LYS A 31 -5.49 -4.04 21.51
N LYS A 32 -4.98 -2.94 22.07
CA LYS A 32 -5.63 -2.20 23.16
C LYS A 32 -6.80 -1.30 22.72
N PHE A 33 -6.87 -0.93 21.44
CA PHE A 33 -7.93 -0.08 20.87
C PHE A 33 -9.07 -0.89 20.27
N ILE A 34 -8.85 -2.17 19.99
CA ILE A 34 -9.88 -3.03 19.40
C ILE A 34 -10.70 -3.65 20.52
N SER A 35 -11.78 -2.96 20.91
CA SER A 35 -12.78 -3.47 21.84
C SER A 35 -13.36 -4.82 21.34
N ILE A 36 -13.34 -5.84 22.20
CA ILE A 36 -13.89 -7.16 21.90
C ILE A 36 -15.42 -7.09 21.77
N THR A 37 -16.08 -6.20 22.52
CA THR A 37 -17.53 -6.02 22.46
C THR A 37 -17.94 -5.30 21.18
N LYS A 38 -17.15 -4.33 20.70
CA LYS A 38 -17.41 -3.56 19.47
C LYS A 38 -17.00 -4.32 18.21
N TYR A 39 -15.93 -5.12 18.30
CA TYR A 39 -15.37 -5.92 17.20
C TYR A 39 -15.13 -7.37 17.65
N PRO A 40 -16.18 -8.21 17.63
CA PRO A 40 -16.12 -9.58 18.12
C PRO A 40 -15.41 -10.54 17.15
N GLU A 41 -15.02 -10.06 15.96
CA GLU A 41 -14.42 -10.89 14.93
C GLU A 41 -13.11 -11.54 15.41
N PRO A 42 -12.84 -12.78 14.96
CA PRO A 42 -11.55 -13.40 15.19
C PRO A 42 -10.41 -12.57 14.59
N LYS A 43 -9.18 -12.81 15.06
CA LYS A 43 -7.98 -12.03 14.68
C LYS A 43 -6.79 -12.95 14.37
N LYS A 44 -7.06 -14.22 14.06
CA LYS A 44 -6.04 -15.28 13.99
C LYS A 44 -5.51 -15.44 12.57
N THR A 45 -6.41 -15.54 11.60
CA THR A 45 -6.06 -15.77 10.20
C THR A 45 -5.97 -14.47 9.41
N LYS A 46 -5.31 -14.51 8.23
CA LYS A 46 -5.32 -13.38 7.29
C LYS A 46 -6.75 -12.98 6.92
N GLY A 47 -7.61 -13.97 6.66
CA GLY A 47 -9.02 -13.73 6.31
C GLY A 47 -9.77 -13.01 7.42
N ASP A 48 -9.59 -13.43 8.67
CA ASP A 48 -10.22 -12.77 9.82
C ASP A 48 -9.79 -11.29 9.91
N ILE A 49 -8.50 -11.04 9.75
CA ILE A 49 -7.94 -9.68 9.82
C ILE A 49 -8.43 -8.82 8.64
N LEU A 50 -8.57 -9.40 7.44
CA LEU A 50 -9.13 -8.73 6.27
C LEU A 50 -10.61 -8.40 6.42
N ASN A 51 -11.36 -9.15 7.24
CA ASN A 51 -12.74 -8.83 7.57
C ASN A 51 -12.85 -7.73 8.63
N LEU A 52 -11.88 -7.68 9.56
CA LEU A 52 -11.85 -6.72 10.66
C LEU A 52 -11.29 -5.35 10.27
N LEU A 53 -10.12 -5.29 9.61
CA LEU A 53 -9.43 -4.04 9.32
C LEU A 53 -10.26 -3.02 8.53
N PRO A 54 -11.05 -3.39 7.50
CA PRO A 54 -11.93 -2.43 6.84
C PRO A 54 -12.92 -1.77 7.80
N LYS A 55 -13.47 -2.52 8.78
CA LYS A 55 -14.40 -1.98 9.78
C LYS A 55 -13.68 -0.98 10.68
N LEU A 56 -12.47 -1.32 11.14
CA LEU A 56 -11.65 -0.44 11.96
C LEU A 56 -11.25 0.84 11.21
N LEU A 57 -10.83 0.73 9.94
CA LEU A 57 -10.38 1.88 9.14
C LEU A 57 -11.53 2.81 8.72
N LEU A 58 -12.77 2.30 8.69
CA LEU A 58 -13.98 3.11 8.50
C LEU A 58 -14.46 3.76 9.81
N ASP A 59 -13.96 3.32 10.97
CA ASP A 59 -14.30 3.88 12.27
C ASP A 59 -13.37 5.07 12.59
N GLU A 60 -13.96 6.26 12.67
CA GLU A 60 -13.23 7.51 12.93
C GLU A 60 -12.65 7.59 14.35
N GLU A 61 -13.31 6.98 15.34
CA GLU A 61 -12.83 6.94 16.72
C GLU A 61 -11.58 6.07 16.80
N TYR A 62 -11.63 4.87 16.21
CA TYR A 62 -10.47 3.98 16.13
C TYR A 62 -9.28 4.65 15.45
N LYS A 63 -9.48 5.31 14.30
CA LYS A 63 -8.39 5.99 13.59
C LYS A 63 -7.75 7.07 14.45
N ARG A 64 -8.57 7.86 15.14
CA ARG A 64 -8.10 8.93 16.02
C ARG A 64 -7.27 8.37 17.18
N ASP A 65 -7.76 7.34 17.86
CA ASP A 65 -7.06 6.73 18.99
C ASP A 65 -5.74 6.07 18.57
N PHE A 66 -5.76 5.35 17.44
CA PHE A 66 -4.55 4.75 16.88
C PHE A 66 -3.53 5.84 16.54
N TYR A 67 -3.94 6.90 15.85
CA TYR A 67 -3.07 8.02 15.49
C TYR A 67 -2.47 8.68 16.73
N HIS A 68 -3.29 9.01 17.75
CA HIS A 68 -2.78 9.63 18.97
C HIS A 68 -1.80 8.74 19.72
N LYS A 69 -1.98 7.41 19.67
CA LYS A 69 -1.01 6.50 20.27
C LYS A 69 0.31 6.49 19.50
N LEU A 70 0.23 6.33 18.18
CA LEU A 70 1.37 6.30 17.26
C LEU A 70 2.21 7.58 17.35
N CYS A 71 1.53 8.71 17.49
CA CYS A 71 2.12 10.04 17.52
C CYS A 71 2.02 10.67 18.92
N SER A 72 2.25 9.87 19.97
CA SER A 72 2.10 10.33 21.36
C SER A 72 3.28 11.17 21.86
N THR A 73 4.37 11.25 21.10
CA THR A 73 5.50 12.16 21.35
C THR A 73 5.75 13.06 20.13
N ALA A 74 6.47 14.15 20.30
CA ALA A 74 6.80 15.05 19.19
C ALA A 74 7.64 14.34 18.12
N GLU A 75 8.63 13.57 18.55
CA GLU A 75 9.57 12.82 17.72
C GLU A 75 8.85 11.73 16.92
N SER A 76 7.97 10.96 17.59
CA SER A 76 7.18 9.93 16.91
C SER A 76 6.24 10.52 15.87
N LYS A 77 5.58 11.64 16.20
CA LYS A 77 4.71 12.36 15.26
C LYS A 77 5.47 12.80 14.02
N GLU A 78 6.63 13.41 14.19
CA GLU A 78 7.43 13.92 13.07
C GLU A 78 8.02 12.78 12.22
N LEU A 79 8.56 11.75 12.89
CA LEU A 79 9.17 10.62 12.20
C LEU A 79 8.14 9.80 11.41
N TYR A 80 6.97 9.52 11.98
CA TYR A 80 5.89 8.86 11.23
C TYR A 80 5.39 9.74 10.09
N HIS A 81 5.26 11.05 10.30
CA HIS A 81 4.88 11.96 9.22
C HIS A 81 5.85 11.88 8.03
N LEU A 82 7.17 11.95 8.30
CA LEU A 82 8.19 11.84 7.27
C LEU A 82 8.13 10.49 6.54
N LEU A 83 8.14 9.37 7.27
CA LEU A 83 8.18 8.04 6.67
C LEU A 83 6.85 7.62 6.01
N VAL A 84 5.72 8.14 6.46
CA VAL A 84 4.41 7.85 5.84
C VAL A 84 4.22 8.70 4.59
N TRP A 85 4.51 10.01 4.65
CA TRP A 85 4.12 10.96 3.60
C TRP A 85 5.26 11.45 2.72
N LYS A 86 6.45 11.71 3.27
CA LYS A 86 7.51 12.47 2.57
C LYS A 86 8.61 11.58 1.99
N GLN A 87 9.10 10.61 2.75
CA GLN A 87 10.28 9.82 2.39
C GLN A 87 9.99 8.32 2.55
N LYS A 88 10.75 7.46 1.85
CA LYS A 88 10.61 6.00 1.96
C LYS A 88 11.43 5.42 3.10
N SER A 89 12.63 5.95 3.29
CA SER A 89 13.55 5.60 4.35
C SER A 89 14.35 6.84 4.74
N LEU A 90 14.99 6.77 5.91
CA LEU A 90 15.91 7.75 6.47
C LEU A 90 17.17 7.00 6.91
N SER A 91 18.34 7.60 6.80
CA SER A 91 19.55 6.99 7.36
C SER A 91 19.50 7.01 8.90
N ILE A 92 20.16 6.04 9.53
CA ILE A 92 20.25 5.98 11.01
C ILE A 92 20.93 7.25 11.56
N GLU A 93 21.93 7.79 10.85
CA GLU A 93 22.66 9.00 11.26
C GLU A 93 21.78 10.25 11.21
N GLU A 94 21.03 10.45 10.13
CA GLU A 94 20.05 11.55 10.04
C GLU A 94 19.08 11.49 11.21
N VAL A 95 18.64 10.30 11.59
CA VAL A 95 17.64 10.13 12.64
C VAL A 95 18.21 10.42 14.02
N LYS A 96 19.43 9.92 14.31
CA LYS A 96 20.13 10.22 15.58
C LYS A 96 20.38 11.73 15.72
N ASN A 97 20.79 12.38 14.63
CA ASN A 97 21.10 13.81 14.62
C ASN A 97 19.85 14.70 14.73
N GLN A 98 18.74 14.31 14.10
CA GLN A 98 17.53 15.15 14.03
C GLN A 98 16.53 14.87 15.16
N PHE A 99 16.34 13.63 15.57
CA PHE A 99 15.21 13.25 16.44
C PHE A 99 15.63 12.83 17.86
N ASN A 100 16.93 12.74 18.17
CA ASN A 100 17.43 12.27 19.47
C ASN A 100 16.75 10.98 19.98
N ILE A 101 16.49 10.05 19.05
CA ILE A 101 15.82 8.77 19.33
C ILE A 101 16.87 7.72 19.69
N ASP A 102 16.61 6.96 20.77
CA ASP A 102 17.36 5.75 21.09
C ASP A 102 17.02 4.63 20.08
N LEU A 103 17.90 4.46 19.09
CA LEU A 103 17.80 3.43 18.06
C LEU A 103 18.46 2.11 18.46
N ASP A 104 19.06 2.03 19.64
CA ASP A 104 19.71 0.79 20.11
C ASP A 104 18.65 -0.14 20.75
N ASN A 105 17.56 0.45 21.24
CA ASN A 105 16.41 -0.28 21.79
C ASN A 105 15.47 -0.82 20.70
N THR A 106 15.80 -2.00 20.17
CA THR A 106 15.01 -2.64 19.09
C THR A 106 14.60 -4.07 19.40
N LYS A 107 13.67 -4.61 18.61
CA LYS A 107 13.24 -6.02 18.62
C LYS A 107 13.43 -6.61 17.24
N ARG A 108 13.88 -7.86 17.16
CA ARG A 108 14.01 -8.53 15.87
C ARG A 108 12.66 -8.61 15.15
N ALA A 109 12.63 -8.21 13.87
CA ALA A 109 11.44 -8.38 13.06
C ALA A 109 11.21 -9.88 12.81
N PRO A 110 9.97 -10.37 12.94
CA PRO A 110 9.68 -11.77 12.66
C PRO A 110 9.91 -12.07 11.17
N TYR A 111 10.69 -13.11 10.89
CA TYR A 111 10.94 -13.65 9.54
C TYR A 111 11.73 -12.77 8.56
N GLU A 112 12.25 -11.61 9.00
CA GLU A 112 13.16 -10.77 8.19
C GLU A 112 14.57 -10.81 8.80
N TYR A 113 15.51 -11.44 8.09
CA TYR A 113 16.89 -11.55 8.56
C TYR A 113 17.60 -10.19 8.47
N GLY A 114 18.23 -9.76 9.56
CA GLY A 114 18.94 -8.47 9.61
C GLY A 114 18.03 -7.23 9.67
N VAL A 115 16.74 -7.41 9.95
CA VAL A 115 15.79 -6.32 10.15
C VAL A 115 15.27 -6.34 11.58
N ASN A 116 15.32 -5.19 12.24
CA ASN A 116 14.75 -4.95 13.55
C ASN A 116 13.56 -3.99 13.46
N ARG A 117 12.67 -4.03 14.44
CA ARG A 117 11.61 -3.05 14.68
C ARG A 117 12.03 -2.19 15.85
N LEU A 118 11.74 -0.90 15.80
CA LEU A 118 11.91 -0.02 16.96
C LEU A 118 10.96 -0.44 18.08
N ASN A 119 11.20 0.05 19.30
CA ASN A 119 10.36 -0.27 20.45
C ASN A 119 9.33 0.82 20.77
N GLY A 120 8.35 0.45 21.60
CA GLY A 120 7.35 1.38 22.12
C GLY A 120 6.43 1.92 21.03
N VAL A 121 6.32 3.24 20.95
CA VAL A 121 5.39 3.94 20.04
C VAL A 121 5.87 3.89 18.58
N LEU A 122 7.14 3.58 18.35
CA LEU A 122 7.76 3.51 17.03
C LEU A 122 7.75 2.10 16.43
N GLU A 123 7.03 1.14 17.02
CA GLU A 123 7.20 -0.27 16.66
C GLU A 123 6.82 -0.62 15.21
N LEU A 124 6.09 0.23 14.49
CA LEU A 124 5.79 0.01 13.06
C LEU A 124 6.91 0.52 12.13
N ILE A 125 7.99 1.05 12.70
CA ILE A 125 9.21 1.46 11.99
C ILE A 125 10.23 0.34 12.12
N TYR A 126 10.80 -0.01 10.97
CA TYR A 126 11.81 -1.03 10.79
C TYR A 126 13.17 -0.37 10.65
N MET A 127 14.22 -1.08 11.04
CA MET A 127 15.61 -0.66 10.98
C MET A 127 16.44 -1.79 10.40
N THR A 128 17.27 -1.47 9.41
CA THR A 128 18.37 -2.31 8.96
C THR A 128 19.68 -1.63 9.34
N ASP A 129 20.56 -2.37 9.99
CA ASP A 129 21.93 -1.94 10.29
C ASP A 129 22.91 -3.00 9.80
N ASN A 130 22.96 -3.18 8.48
CA ASN A 130 23.91 -4.05 7.83
C ASN A 130 24.93 -3.21 7.04
N TRP A 131 26.02 -3.84 6.61
CA TRP A 131 27.18 -3.13 6.04
C TRP A 131 26.84 -2.29 4.80
N ASN A 132 25.78 -2.66 4.07
CA ASN A 132 25.37 -1.98 2.84
C ASN A 132 24.15 -1.07 3.03
N LYS A 133 23.45 -1.14 4.17
CA LYS A 133 22.19 -0.43 4.40
C LYS A 133 21.97 -0.16 5.89
N LYS A 134 22.07 1.11 6.24
CA LYS A 134 21.85 1.66 7.58
C LYS A 134 20.72 2.67 7.57
N GLU A 135 19.51 2.17 7.59
CA GLU A 135 18.32 2.99 7.43
C GLU A 135 17.18 2.53 8.33
N ILE A 136 16.27 3.46 8.59
CA ILE A 136 14.95 3.17 9.12
C ILE A 136 13.89 3.42 8.05
N PHE A 137 12.83 2.63 8.07
CA PHE A 137 11.76 2.69 7.08
C PHE A 137 10.46 2.10 7.61
N ILE A 138 9.36 2.34 6.90
CA ILE A 138 8.10 1.62 7.09
C ILE A 138 7.97 0.63 5.94
N ASN A 139 7.71 -0.64 6.24
CA ASN A 139 7.51 -1.67 5.23
C ASN A 139 6.49 -1.22 4.17
N GLU A 140 6.84 -1.32 2.88
CA GLU A 140 6.03 -0.79 1.78
C GLU A 140 4.63 -1.42 1.69
N LYS A 141 4.42 -2.62 2.26
CA LYS A 141 3.10 -3.25 2.32
C LYS A 141 2.22 -2.69 3.44
N ILE A 142 2.82 -2.12 4.49
CA ILE A 142 2.12 -1.54 5.64
C ILE A 142 1.91 -0.04 5.45
N ARG A 143 2.86 0.66 4.81
CA ARG A 143 2.82 2.11 4.61
C ARG A 143 1.49 2.62 4.01
N PRO A 144 0.90 2.01 2.97
CA PRO A 144 -0.39 2.44 2.44
C PRO A 144 -1.54 2.34 3.47
N ILE A 145 -1.48 1.34 4.36
CA ILE A 145 -2.46 1.18 5.45
C ILE A 145 -2.28 2.31 6.47
N LEU A 146 -1.04 2.66 6.79
CA LEU A 146 -0.75 3.78 7.69
C LEU A 146 -1.19 5.14 7.13
N LYS A 147 -1.18 5.35 5.81
CA LYS A 147 -1.77 6.56 5.20
C LYS A 147 -3.28 6.71 5.44
N LEU A 148 -3.98 5.61 5.74
CA LEU A 148 -5.40 5.64 6.09
C LEU A 148 -5.64 5.99 7.56
N ILE A 149 -4.61 5.81 8.40
CA ILE A 149 -4.64 6.06 9.85
C ILE A 149 -3.90 7.35 10.22
N HIS A 150 -3.05 7.88 9.34
CA HIS A 150 -2.37 9.17 9.53
C HIS A 150 -3.17 10.26 8.80
N PRO A 151 -3.43 11.42 9.43
CA PRO A 151 -4.12 12.49 8.76
C PRO A 151 -3.32 12.95 7.54
N ILE A 152 -4.05 13.34 6.51
CA ILE A 152 -3.51 13.97 5.31
C ILE A 152 -2.84 15.28 5.77
N PRO A 153 -1.55 15.48 5.45
CA PRO A 153 -0.86 16.73 5.75
C PRO A 153 -1.53 17.95 5.10
N ASP A 154 -1.42 19.12 5.73
CA ASP A 154 -1.99 20.35 5.19
C ASP A 154 -1.26 20.80 3.90
N ASP A 155 0.02 20.41 3.75
CA ASP A 155 0.85 20.61 2.54
C ASP A 155 0.66 19.48 1.50
N PHE A 156 -0.24 18.53 1.75
CA PHE A 156 -0.52 17.45 0.81
C PHE A 156 -1.59 17.87 -0.20
N ASP A 157 -1.14 18.52 -1.26
CA ASP A 157 -1.94 18.71 -2.46
C ASP A 157 -1.83 17.45 -3.34
N LEU A 158 -2.98 16.87 -3.67
CA LEU A 158 -3.09 15.96 -4.80
C LEU A 158 -2.85 16.79 -6.06
N LYS A 159 -1.59 16.97 -6.45
CA LYS A 159 -1.27 17.55 -7.74
C LYS A 159 -1.83 16.62 -8.80
N ALA A 160 -2.85 17.09 -9.52
CA ALA A 160 -3.19 16.50 -10.81
C ALA A 160 -1.91 16.47 -11.65
N VAL A 161 -1.69 15.38 -12.37
CA VAL A 161 -0.49 15.23 -13.22
C VAL A 161 -0.46 16.39 -14.23
N GLU A 162 0.39 17.40 -13.99
CA GLU A 162 0.47 18.62 -14.82
C GLU A 162 1.18 18.35 -16.16
N LYS A 163 2.02 17.31 -16.22
CA LYS A 163 2.70 16.86 -17.43
C LYS A 163 2.36 15.40 -17.67
N LEU A 164 1.67 15.15 -18.78
CA LEU A 164 1.50 13.79 -19.30
C LEU A 164 2.89 13.24 -19.63
N GLU A 165 3.33 12.24 -18.88
CA GLU A 165 4.54 11.49 -19.22
C GLU A 165 4.16 10.37 -20.19
N GLU A 166 4.76 10.38 -21.38
CA GLU A 166 4.69 9.23 -22.28
C GLU A 166 5.46 8.07 -21.64
N THR A 167 4.74 7.04 -21.23
CA THR A 167 5.31 5.81 -20.69
C THR A 167 4.94 4.65 -21.59
N GLN A 168 5.93 3.81 -21.92
CA GLN A 168 5.70 2.50 -22.52
C GLN A 168 5.66 1.45 -21.42
N TYR A 169 4.50 0.80 -21.26
CA TYR A 169 4.37 -0.34 -20.35
C TYR A 169 4.77 -1.61 -21.07
N THR A 170 5.83 -2.26 -20.60
CA THR A 170 6.17 -3.63 -20.97
C THR A 170 5.69 -4.58 -19.88
N TYR A 171 5.15 -5.72 -20.30
CA TYR A 171 4.74 -6.80 -19.42
C TYR A 171 5.39 -8.09 -19.89
N ASN A 172 5.73 -8.93 -18.93
CA ASN A 172 6.55 -10.12 -19.10
C ASN A 172 5.86 -11.40 -18.62
N ASN A 173 4.62 -11.32 -18.12
CA ASN A 173 3.77 -12.48 -17.83
C ASN A 173 2.26 -12.15 -17.86
N GLU A 174 1.43 -13.18 -18.03
CA GLU A 174 -0.02 -13.10 -18.24
C GLU A 174 -0.78 -12.53 -17.01
N GLU A 175 -0.38 -12.91 -15.80
CA GLU A 175 -0.97 -12.38 -14.55
C GLU A 175 -0.67 -10.89 -14.37
N GLY A 176 0.50 -10.43 -14.82
CA GLY A 176 0.86 -9.01 -14.87
C GLY A 176 -0.02 -8.23 -15.84
N VAL A 177 -0.36 -8.83 -16.98
CA VAL A 177 -1.23 -8.21 -18.00
C VAL A 177 -2.64 -7.98 -17.48
N LEU A 178 -3.26 -8.96 -16.83
CA LEU A 178 -4.63 -8.83 -16.33
C LEU A 178 -4.76 -7.75 -15.24
N ASN A 179 -3.77 -7.67 -14.34
CA ASN A 179 -3.73 -6.62 -13.31
C ASN A 179 -3.54 -5.22 -13.92
N VAL A 180 -2.73 -5.12 -14.98
CA VAL A 180 -2.56 -3.87 -15.73
C VAL A 180 -3.84 -3.49 -16.45
N ILE A 181 -4.50 -4.41 -17.16
CA ILE A 181 -5.77 -4.14 -17.86
C ILE A 181 -6.85 -3.63 -16.90
N ALA A 182 -7.05 -4.30 -15.77
CA ALA A 182 -8.03 -3.87 -14.77
C ALA A 182 -7.74 -2.45 -14.24
N THR A 183 -6.46 -2.10 -14.09
CA THR A 183 -6.05 -0.77 -13.64
C THR A 183 -6.19 0.27 -14.76
N LEU A 184 -5.90 -0.09 -16.02
CA LEU A 184 -6.02 0.78 -17.18
C LEU A 184 -7.47 1.21 -17.42
N GLU A 185 -8.45 0.34 -17.23
CA GLU A 185 -9.87 0.72 -17.35
C GLU A 185 -10.27 1.82 -16.36
N ASP A 186 -9.88 1.67 -15.10
CA ASP A 186 -10.14 2.68 -14.07
C ASP A 186 -9.41 3.99 -14.39
N MET A 187 -8.17 3.91 -14.89
CA MET A 187 -7.38 5.08 -15.31
C MET A 187 -8.00 5.79 -16.52
N VAL A 188 -8.58 5.08 -17.48
CA VAL A 188 -9.31 5.67 -18.62
C VAL A 188 -10.60 6.34 -18.15
N LYS A 189 -11.40 5.65 -17.31
CA LYS A 189 -12.66 6.18 -16.74
C LYS A 189 -12.42 7.47 -15.94
N THR A 190 -11.28 7.57 -15.27
CA THR A 190 -10.88 8.74 -14.47
C THR A 190 -10.05 9.78 -15.24
N LYS A 191 -9.86 9.61 -16.56
CA LYS A 191 -9.04 10.47 -17.44
C LYS A 191 -7.58 10.62 -16.99
N LEU A 192 -7.05 9.65 -16.26
CA LEU A 192 -5.65 9.62 -15.82
C LEU A 192 -4.68 9.21 -16.94
N ILE A 193 -5.17 8.51 -17.97
CA ILE A 193 -4.41 8.15 -19.18
C ILE A 193 -5.25 8.42 -20.42
N VAL A 194 -4.59 8.82 -21.51
CA VAL A 194 -5.21 8.98 -22.84
C VAL A 194 -4.40 8.16 -23.83
N PHE A 195 -5.05 7.22 -24.51
CA PHE A 195 -4.42 6.41 -25.54
C PHE A 195 -4.51 7.13 -26.89
N GLY A 196 -3.35 7.60 -27.38
CA GLY A 196 -3.18 8.05 -28.78
C GLY A 196 -4.23 9.05 -29.29
N LYS A 197 -4.36 9.16 -30.62
CA LYS A 197 -5.36 10.03 -31.25
C LYS A 197 -6.77 9.56 -30.86
N THR A 198 -7.53 10.50 -30.33
CA THR A 198 -8.94 10.41 -29.90
C THR A 198 -9.77 9.47 -30.77
N GLY A 199 -10.23 8.36 -30.19
CA GLY A 199 -11.23 7.45 -30.80
C GLY A 199 -10.83 5.98 -30.91
N GLU A 200 -9.56 5.62 -30.70
CA GLU A 200 -9.15 4.21 -30.68
C GLU A 200 -9.49 3.56 -29.32
N LYS A 201 -10.34 2.52 -29.32
CA LYS A 201 -10.60 1.71 -28.12
C LYS A 201 -9.29 1.02 -27.68
N PRO A 202 -8.79 1.26 -26.46
CA PRO A 202 -7.49 0.76 -25.99
C PRO A 202 -7.32 -0.77 -26.10
N LEU A 203 -8.42 -1.51 -25.94
CA LEU A 203 -8.43 -2.97 -25.93
C LEU A 203 -7.98 -3.60 -27.26
N ALA A 204 -8.34 -3.03 -28.41
CA ALA A 204 -8.09 -3.67 -29.70
C ALA A 204 -6.58 -3.78 -30.02
N LYS A 205 -5.79 -2.77 -29.64
CA LYS A 205 -4.33 -2.80 -29.80
C LYS A 205 -3.67 -3.73 -28.78
N SER A 206 -4.07 -3.69 -27.51
CA SER A 206 -3.49 -4.58 -26.48
C SER A 206 -3.81 -6.06 -26.73
N LEU A 207 -5.01 -6.39 -27.22
CA LEU A 207 -5.38 -7.74 -27.64
C LEU A 207 -4.68 -8.19 -28.93
N ASN A 208 -4.47 -7.29 -29.90
CA ASN A 208 -3.67 -7.60 -31.09
C ASN A 208 -2.19 -7.80 -30.74
N ILE A 209 -1.66 -7.03 -29.79
CA ILE A 209 -0.31 -7.23 -29.26
C ILE A 209 -0.24 -8.62 -28.61
N LEU A 210 -1.17 -8.98 -27.71
CA LEU A 210 -1.31 -10.34 -27.17
C LEU A 210 -1.35 -11.41 -28.27
N LYS A 211 -2.23 -11.29 -29.27
CA LYS A 211 -2.32 -12.20 -30.43
C LYS A 211 -1.00 -12.32 -31.20
N SER A 212 -0.24 -11.23 -31.33
CA SER A 212 1.02 -11.20 -32.09
C SER A 212 2.25 -11.62 -31.29
N THR A 213 2.23 -11.50 -29.96
CA THR A 213 3.36 -11.81 -29.07
C THR A 213 3.34 -13.25 -28.54
N THR A 214 2.21 -13.96 -28.61
CA THR A 214 2.15 -15.39 -28.28
C THR A 214 2.33 -16.24 -29.53
N VAL A 215 3.57 -16.66 -29.80
CA VAL A 215 3.90 -17.58 -30.92
C VAL A 215 3.31 -18.99 -30.69
N PHE A 216 2.90 -19.33 -29.46
CA PHE A 216 2.16 -20.55 -29.13
C PHE A 216 1.09 -20.22 -28.10
N ASN A 217 -0.18 -20.26 -28.50
CA ASN A 217 -1.32 -20.12 -27.59
C ASN A 217 -2.08 -21.46 -27.60
N GLU A 218 -1.57 -22.43 -26.83
CA GLU A 218 -2.15 -23.78 -26.73
C GLU A 218 -3.38 -23.85 -25.81
N PHE A 219 -3.69 -22.76 -25.10
CA PHE A 219 -4.67 -22.77 -24.02
C PHE A 219 -6.04 -22.17 -24.39
N TYR A 220 -6.14 -21.37 -25.46
CA TYR A 220 -7.41 -20.77 -25.89
C TYR A 220 -7.57 -20.80 -27.42
N SER A 221 -8.74 -21.24 -27.88
CA SER A 221 -9.08 -21.16 -29.30
C SER A 221 -9.33 -19.71 -29.71
N THR A 222 -9.01 -19.37 -30.97
CA THR A 222 -9.25 -18.06 -31.58
C THR A 222 -10.68 -17.56 -31.34
N LYS A 223 -11.68 -18.45 -31.41
CA LYS A 223 -13.09 -18.13 -31.10
C LYS A 223 -13.32 -17.64 -29.66
N LYS A 224 -12.62 -18.19 -28.66
CA LYS A 224 -12.74 -17.75 -27.26
C LYS A 224 -12.10 -16.38 -27.03
N MET A 225 -11.00 -16.08 -27.73
CA MET A 225 -10.36 -14.76 -27.66
C MET A 225 -11.21 -13.66 -28.30
N ASP A 226 -11.91 -13.98 -29.39
CA ASP A 226 -12.83 -13.03 -30.03
C ASP A 226 -14.08 -12.78 -29.16
N ALA A 227 -14.55 -13.77 -28.39
CA ALA A 227 -15.67 -13.60 -27.45
C ALA A 227 -15.34 -12.62 -26.30
N PHE A 228 -14.10 -12.66 -25.76
CA PHE A 228 -13.64 -11.66 -24.77
C PHE A 228 -13.65 -10.21 -25.30
N SER A 229 -13.58 -10.04 -26.62
CA SER A 229 -13.61 -8.72 -27.25
C SER A 229 -15.05 -8.18 -27.44
N ILE A 230 -16.07 -9.03 -27.27
CA ILE A 230 -17.48 -8.73 -27.56
C ILE A 230 -18.30 -8.54 -26.28
N ASP A 231 -17.98 -9.24 -25.19
CA ASP A 231 -18.73 -9.18 -23.91
C ASP A 231 -18.28 -8.05 -22.93
N MET A 232 -17.44 -7.10 -23.36
CA MET A 232 -16.99 -5.90 -22.61
C MET A 232 -17.04 -4.62 -23.44
#